data_AF-M2VH70-F1
#
_entry.id   AF-M2VH70-F1
#
_cell.length_a   1.000
_cell.length_b   1.000
_cell.length_c   1.000
_cell.angle_alpha   90.00
_cell.angle_beta   90.00
_cell.angle_gamma   90.00
#
_symmetry.space_group_name_H-M   'P 1'
#
loop_
_entity.id
_entity.type
_entity.pdbx_description
1 polymer ?
#
loop_
_entity_poly.entity_id
_entity_poly.type
_entity_poly.pdbx_seq_one_letter_code
_entity_poly.pdbx_strand_id
1 'polypeptide(L)'
;AKKAVQSLLDAWPQVGDSAEFYRRVRNGYRLNDLGASTVSVIGDFDLDREVQRIFEKKAAVGQFVHSDYCRFEGRTVNQWLGEDVEQFLAVLDKRGWIKRGHDPQESRFWQLIVGEQAPMFGVFSAYEQQMIHDWIAADWQAEGKRSPRGALLQRQAAFNARRAAPAPAVPQPAEHASGNDFDEELQLLEQQVARLPDRAARMRLLLPLLAPQRHHSAAGLLATRLFNGLFN
;
A
#
# COMPACT_ATOMS: atom_id res chain seq x y z
N ALA A 1 0.17 -7.00 -14.87
CA ALA A 1 1.21 -7.91 -15.39
C ALA A 1 1.82 -7.42 -16.71
N LYS A 2 1.05 -7.31 -17.81
CA LYS A 2 1.57 -6.94 -19.14
C LYS A 2 2.40 -5.63 -19.18
N LYS A 3 1.92 -4.56 -18.53
CA LYS A 3 2.64 -3.27 -18.47
C LYS A 3 4.01 -3.37 -17.79
N ALA A 4 4.12 -4.09 -16.68
CA ALA A 4 5.39 -4.24 -15.95
C ALA A 4 6.43 -5.02 -16.77
N VAL A 5 5.98 -6.07 -17.46
CA VAL A 5 6.84 -6.83 -18.38
C VAL A 5 7.27 -5.95 -19.57
N GLN A 6 6.34 -5.18 -20.14
CA GLN A 6 6.68 -4.28 -21.24
C GLN A 6 7.69 -3.21 -20.82
N SER A 7 7.49 -2.57 -19.67
CA SER A 7 8.45 -1.58 -19.14
C SER A 7 9.83 -2.18 -18.86
N LEU A 8 9.90 -3.44 -18.43
CA LEU A 8 11.18 -4.15 -18.28
C LEU A 8 11.87 -4.38 -19.63
N LEU A 9 11.11 -4.75 -20.66
CA LEU A 9 11.63 -4.93 -22.02
C LEU A 9 12.08 -3.60 -22.63
N ASP A 10 11.32 -2.53 -22.40
CA ASP A 10 11.62 -1.18 -22.89
C ASP A 10 12.90 -0.61 -22.22
N ALA A 11 13.13 -0.98 -20.95
CA ALA A 11 14.32 -0.60 -20.19
C ALA A 11 15.50 -1.57 -20.36
N TRP A 12 15.38 -2.60 -21.21
CA TRP A 12 16.42 -3.61 -21.37
C TRP A 12 17.66 -3.00 -22.06
N PRO A 13 18.87 -3.08 -21.44
CA PRO A 13 20.08 -2.48 -22.01
C PRO A 13 20.39 -3.03 -23.40
N GLN A 14 20.67 -2.14 -24.34
CA GLN A 14 21.16 -2.46 -25.68
C GLN A 14 22.69 -2.53 -25.71
N VAL A 15 23.36 -1.83 -24.77
CA VAL A 15 24.81 -1.84 -24.56
C VAL A 15 25.10 -2.11 -23.08
N GLY A 16 26.12 -2.92 -22.78
CA GLY A 16 26.50 -3.27 -21.41
C GLY A 16 25.98 -4.62 -20.93
N ASP A 17 25.99 -4.85 -19.61
CA ASP A 17 25.68 -6.15 -19.02
C ASP A 17 24.18 -6.31 -18.70
N SER A 18 23.46 -6.93 -19.63
CA SER A 18 22.03 -7.26 -19.44
C SER A 18 21.78 -8.27 -18.31
N ALA A 19 22.73 -9.15 -18.00
CA ALA A 19 22.57 -10.14 -16.94
C ALA A 19 22.63 -9.46 -15.56
N GLU A 20 23.53 -8.49 -15.42
CA GLU A 20 23.65 -7.68 -14.23
C GLU A 20 22.45 -6.75 -14.03
N PHE A 21 21.96 -6.12 -15.09
CA PHE A 21 20.69 -5.38 -15.06
C PHE A 21 19.53 -6.27 -14.55
N TYR A 22 19.36 -7.46 -15.12
CA TYR A 22 18.29 -8.36 -14.71
C TYR A 22 18.47 -8.87 -13.27
N ARG A 23 19.71 -9.08 -12.83
CA ARG A 23 20.03 -9.41 -11.43
C ARG A 23 19.56 -8.29 -10.49
N ARG A 24 19.85 -7.02 -10.81
CA ARG A 24 19.40 -5.85 -10.04
C ARG A 24 17.88 -5.75 -9.99
N VAL A 25 17.20 -5.87 -11.13
CA VAL A 25 15.73 -5.87 -11.21
C VAL A 25 15.12 -6.99 -10.35
N ARG A 26 15.65 -8.21 -10.43
CA ARG A 26 15.17 -9.35 -9.64
C ARG A 26 15.36 -9.13 -8.15
N ASN A 27 16.48 -8.55 -7.74
CA ASN A 27 16.74 -8.21 -6.34
C ASN A 27 15.78 -7.11 -5.85
N GLY A 28 15.57 -6.06 -6.64
CA GLY A 28 14.59 -5.01 -6.33
C GLY A 28 13.17 -5.55 -6.20
N TYR A 29 12.76 -6.47 -7.07
CA TYR A 29 11.44 -7.10 -6.97
C TYR A 29 11.26 -7.91 -5.68
N ARG A 30 12.31 -8.62 -5.23
CA ARG A 30 12.31 -9.38 -3.97
C ARG A 30 12.14 -8.48 -2.74
N LEU A 31 12.50 -7.20 -2.82
CA LEU A 31 12.28 -6.26 -1.71
C LEU A 31 10.79 -6.03 -1.42
N ASN A 32 9.91 -6.21 -2.41
CA ASN A 32 8.45 -6.16 -2.19
C ASN A 32 7.98 -7.21 -1.16
N ASP A 33 8.73 -8.29 -0.99
CA ASP A 33 8.38 -9.40 -0.11
C ASP A 33 9.00 -9.26 1.30
N LEU A 34 9.85 -8.26 1.54
CA LEU A 34 10.55 -8.07 2.83
C LEU A 34 9.87 -7.06 3.77
N GLY A 35 8.98 -6.22 3.24
CA GLY A 35 8.24 -5.22 4.02
C GLY A 35 6.83 -5.67 4.38
N ALA A 36 6.19 -4.94 5.32
CA ALA A 36 4.75 -5.09 5.53
C ALA A 36 4.02 -4.68 4.24
N SER A 37 3.48 -5.68 3.54
CA SER A 37 2.66 -5.44 2.36
C SER A 37 1.37 -4.71 2.76
N THR A 38 0.78 -3.94 1.85
CA THR A 38 -0.55 -3.36 2.06
C THR A 38 -1.57 -4.40 2.52
N VAL A 39 -1.44 -5.64 2.03
CA VAL A 39 -2.33 -6.75 2.38
C VAL A 39 -2.09 -7.26 3.80
N SER A 40 -0.84 -7.41 4.22
CA SER A 40 -0.53 -7.82 5.60
C SER A 40 -0.98 -6.74 6.58
N VAL A 41 -0.77 -5.46 6.26
CA VAL A 41 -1.28 -4.35 7.06
C VAL A 41 -2.81 -4.38 7.20
N ILE A 42 -3.54 -4.72 6.13
CA ILE A 42 -5.01 -4.88 6.18
C ILE A 42 -5.40 -6.11 7.00
N GLY A 43 -4.67 -7.22 6.86
CA GLY A 43 -4.94 -8.47 7.57
C GLY A 43 -4.68 -8.38 9.07
N ASP A 44 -3.68 -7.60 9.47
CA ASP A 44 -3.30 -7.38 10.87
C ASP A 44 -4.15 -6.29 11.55
N PHE A 45 -5.10 -5.68 10.83
CA PHE A 45 -5.97 -4.64 11.37
C PHE A 45 -7.05 -5.23 12.27
N ASP A 46 -6.96 -4.92 13.57
CA ASP A 46 -7.92 -5.29 14.59
C ASP A 46 -8.95 -4.17 14.79
N LEU A 47 -10.17 -4.40 14.32
CA LEU A 47 -11.27 -3.44 14.38
C LEU A 47 -11.80 -3.24 15.82
N ASP A 48 -11.85 -4.29 16.63
CA ASP A 48 -12.34 -4.19 18.01
C ASP A 48 -11.39 -3.32 18.85
N ARG A 49 -10.07 -3.53 18.70
CA ARG A 49 -9.05 -2.70 19.34
C ARG A 49 -9.04 -1.25 18.84
N GLU A 50 -9.30 -1.04 17.55
CA GLU A 50 -9.43 0.32 16.98
C GLU A 50 -10.58 1.08 17.62
N VAL A 51 -11.76 0.46 17.70
CA VAL A 51 -12.95 1.09 18.29
C VAL A 51 -12.75 1.37 19.77
N GLN A 52 -12.21 0.41 20.53
CA GLN A 52 -11.88 0.64 21.94
C GLN A 52 -10.99 1.88 22.12
N ARG A 53 -9.91 1.99 21.34
CA ARG A 53 -9.00 3.14 21.37
C ARG A 53 -9.68 4.46 21.01
N ILE A 54 -10.61 4.44 20.05
CA ILE A 54 -11.40 5.62 19.69
C ILE A 54 -12.21 6.08 20.91
N PHE A 55 -12.92 5.17 21.58
CA PHE A 55 -13.71 5.51 22.76
C PHE A 55 -12.84 5.99 23.92
N GLU A 56 -11.70 5.35 24.19
CA GLU A 56 -10.74 5.79 25.22
C GLU A 56 -10.24 7.21 24.94
N LYS A 57 -9.91 7.52 23.68
CA LYS A 57 -9.52 8.87 23.27
C LYS A 57 -10.64 9.88 23.48
N LYS A 58 -11.90 9.53 23.19
CA LYS A 58 -13.05 10.42 23.43
C LYS A 58 -13.36 10.54 24.92
N ALA A 59 -13.14 9.50 25.71
CA ALA A 59 -13.39 9.47 27.14
C ALA A 59 -12.56 10.53 27.89
N ALA A 60 -11.34 10.83 27.44
CA ALA A 60 -10.47 11.84 28.04
C ALA A 60 -11.18 13.19 28.28
N VAL A 61 -12.04 13.62 27.35
CA VAL A 61 -12.89 14.82 27.49
C VAL A 61 -14.34 14.44 27.82
N GLY A 62 -14.83 13.35 27.24
CA GLY A 62 -16.21 12.89 27.38
C GLY A 62 -16.63 12.61 28.81
N GLN A 63 -15.70 12.20 29.68
CA GLN A 63 -15.97 11.90 31.10
C GLN A 63 -16.47 13.11 31.93
N PHE A 64 -16.50 14.32 31.36
CA PHE A 64 -16.93 15.53 32.07
C PHE A 64 -18.16 16.22 31.48
N VAL A 65 -18.72 15.71 30.37
CA VAL A 65 -19.72 16.46 29.58
C VAL A 65 -21.12 15.86 29.60
N HIS A 66 -21.30 14.68 30.22
CA HIS A 66 -22.62 14.06 30.31
C HIS A 66 -23.33 14.44 31.62
N SER A 67 -24.65 14.58 31.55
CA SER A 67 -25.49 14.71 32.74
C SER A 67 -25.63 13.39 33.49
N ASP A 68 -25.82 13.43 34.81
CA ASP A 68 -25.97 12.24 35.66
C ASP A 68 -27.30 11.48 35.51
N TYR A 69 -28.22 11.98 34.67
CA TYR A 69 -29.50 11.33 34.40
C TYR A 69 -29.35 9.97 33.73
N CYS A 70 -28.39 9.82 32.81
CA CYS A 70 -28.16 8.57 32.11
C CYS A 70 -27.23 7.67 32.93
N ARG A 71 -27.75 6.51 33.35
CA ARG A 71 -27.00 5.55 34.16
C ARG A 71 -27.08 4.15 33.59
N PHE A 72 -25.96 3.44 33.64
CA PHE A 72 -25.83 2.04 33.27
C PHE A 72 -25.26 1.27 34.45
N GLU A 73 -25.93 0.21 34.88
CA GLU A 73 -25.55 -0.59 36.07
C GLU A 73 -25.31 0.30 37.32
N GLY A 74 -26.15 1.32 37.52
CA GLY A 74 -26.06 2.23 38.67
C GLY A 74 -24.99 3.33 38.57
N ARG A 75 -24.13 3.31 37.54
CA ARG A 75 -23.07 4.30 37.31
C ARG A 75 -23.43 5.29 36.20
N THR A 76 -22.98 6.54 36.31
CA THR A 76 -23.19 7.56 35.26
C THR A 76 -22.28 7.33 34.08
N VAL A 77 -22.60 7.91 32.92
CA VAL A 77 -21.72 7.83 31.73
C VAL A 77 -20.33 8.41 32.02
N ASN A 78 -20.26 9.52 32.75
CA ASN A 78 -19.00 10.13 33.18
C ASN A 78 -18.12 9.15 33.98
N GLN A 79 -18.72 8.41 34.92
CA GLN A 79 -18.00 7.41 35.73
C GLN A 79 -17.49 6.25 34.87
N TRP A 80 -18.30 5.77 33.91
CA TRP A 80 -17.88 4.72 32.99
C TRP A 80 -16.69 5.16 32.13
N LEU A 81 -16.77 6.36 31.54
CA LEU A 81 -15.71 6.90 30.69
C LEU A 81 -14.41 7.18 31.47
N GLY A 82 -14.50 7.56 32.75
CA GLY A 82 -13.32 7.85 33.56
C GLY A 82 -12.59 6.63 34.13
N GLU A 83 -13.26 5.47 34.19
CA GLU A 83 -12.70 4.27 34.84
C GLU A 83 -12.45 3.12 33.87
N ASP A 84 -13.45 2.72 33.08
CA ASP A 84 -13.37 1.50 32.28
C ASP A 84 -14.26 1.58 31.04
N VAL A 85 -13.65 2.00 29.93
CA VAL A 85 -14.30 2.14 28.64
C VAL A 85 -14.62 0.78 28.01
N GLU A 86 -13.73 -0.21 28.19
CA GLU A 86 -13.90 -1.55 27.63
C GLU A 86 -15.14 -2.23 28.22
N GLN A 87 -15.23 -2.23 29.54
CA GLN A 87 -16.40 -2.77 30.24
C GLN A 87 -17.66 -1.96 29.92
N PHE A 88 -17.55 -0.64 29.72
CA PHE A 88 -18.69 0.18 29.32
C PHE A 88 -19.24 -0.21 27.95
N LEU A 89 -18.39 -0.47 26.96
CA LEU A 89 -18.81 -0.96 25.64
C LEU A 89 -19.56 -2.29 25.75
N ALA A 90 -19.07 -3.22 26.59
CA ALA A 90 -19.76 -4.49 26.86
C ALA A 90 -21.13 -4.28 27.52
N VAL A 91 -21.26 -3.29 28.42
CA VAL A 91 -22.55 -2.93 29.04
C VAL A 91 -23.50 -2.31 28.02
N LEU A 92 -23.01 -1.47 27.10
CA LEU A 92 -23.83 -0.88 26.03
C LEU A 92 -24.35 -1.94 25.07
N ASP A 93 -23.54 -2.94 24.74
CA ASP A 93 -23.96 -4.10 23.93
C ASP A 93 -25.01 -4.95 24.67
N LYS A 94 -24.72 -5.34 25.92
CA LYS A 94 -25.65 -6.12 26.76
C LYS A 94 -27.01 -5.44 26.96
N ARG A 95 -27.04 -4.11 27.05
CA ARG A 95 -28.27 -3.31 27.22
C ARG A 95 -28.96 -2.99 25.89
N GLY A 96 -28.43 -3.46 24.75
CA GLY A 96 -28.98 -3.24 23.41
C GLY A 96 -28.89 -1.79 22.92
N TRP A 97 -28.05 -0.96 23.55
CA TRP A 97 -27.72 0.37 23.06
C TRP A 97 -26.84 0.30 21.82
N ILE A 98 -25.93 -0.66 21.83
CA ILE A 98 -25.16 -1.13 20.69
C ILE A 98 -25.71 -2.51 20.38
N LYS A 99 -25.98 -2.80 19.11
CA LYS A 99 -26.45 -4.11 18.64
C LYS A 99 -25.45 -4.65 17.64
N ARG A 100 -24.47 -5.42 18.14
CA ARG A 100 -23.46 -6.06 17.30
C ARG A 100 -24.10 -7.04 16.30
N GLY A 101 -23.58 -7.10 15.08
CA GLY A 101 -24.04 -8.04 14.05
C GLY A 101 -25.42 -7.70 13.46
N HIS A 102 -25.88 -6.46 13.62
CA HIS A 102 -27.17 -5.97 13.12
C HIS A 102 -26.97 -4.67 12.31
N ASP A 103 -28.04 -4.16 11.70
CA ASP A 103 -28.01 -2.84 11.06
C ASP A 103 -27.59 -1.78 12.09
N PRO A 104 -26.53 -0.99 11.83
CA PRO A 104 -26.13 0.10 12.72
C PRO A 104 -27.26 1.09 13.03
N GLN A 105 -28.23 1.28 12.12
CA GLN A 105 -29.40 2.12 12.36
C GLN A 105 -30.29 1.61 13.50
N GLU A 106 -30.24 0.33 13.84
CA GLU A 106 -30.98 -0.23 14.97
C GLU A 106 -30.31 0.00 16.33
N SER A 107 -29.04 0.46 16.33
CA SER A 107 -28.30 0.78 17.54
C SER A 107 -28.62 2.20 17.99
N ARG A 108 -29.17 2.35 19.20
CA ARG A 108 -29.47 3.66 19.77
C ARG A 108 -28.22 4.55 19.85
N PHE A 109 -27.07 3.98 20.19
CA PHE A 109 -25.81 4.72 20.23
C PHE A 109 -25.45 5.34 18.88
N TRP A 110 -25.64 4.60 17.77
CA TRP A 110 -25.34 5.07 16.43
C TRP A 110 -26.16 6.31 16.06
N GLN A 111 -27.45 6.31 16.40
CA GLN A 111 -28.36 7.43 16.18
C GLN A 111 -27.97 8.69 16.96
N LEU A 112 -27.21 8.55 18.06
CA LEU A 112 -26.74 9.69 18.85
C LEU A 112 -25.53 10.38 18.23
N ILE A 113 -24.74 9.68 17.41
CA ILE A 113 -23.51 10.20 16.82
C ILE A 113 -23.64 10.59 15.34
N VAL A 114 -24.68 10.10 14.66
CA VAL A 114 -24.91 10.35 13.24
C VAL A 114 -26.10 11.27 12.99
N GLY A 115 -25.86 12.29 12.16
CA GLY A 115 -26.87 13.28 11.74
C GLY A 115 -26.63 14.66 12.36
N GLU A 116 -26.98 15.72 11.63
CA GLU A 116 -26.75 17.11 12.05
C GLU A 116 -27.52 17.52 13.31
N GLN A 117 -28.63 16.83 13.60
CA GLN A 117 -29.46 17.04 14.79
C GLN A 117 -29.14 16.06 15.93
N ALA A 118 -28.12 15.22 15.77
CA ALA A 118 -27.80 14.19 16.75
C ALA A 118 -27.19 14.82 18.03
N PRO A 119 -27.56 14.34 19.23
CA PRO A 119 -27.05 14.91 20.49
C PRO A 119 -25.52 14.94 20.62
N MET A 120 -24.81 14.03 19.95
CA MET A 120 -23.34 13.97 19.91
C MET A 120 -22.77 14.31 18.53
N PHE A 121 -23.48 15.13 17.74
CA PHE A 121 -23.00 15.62 16.46
C PHE A 121 -21.61 16.27 16.60
N GLY A 122 -20.69 15.91 15.70
CA GLY A 122 -19.33 16.44 15.67
C GLY A 122 -18.37 15.87 16.72
N VAL A 123 -18.83 15.07 17.68
CA VAL A 123 -17.96 14.43 18.68
C VAL A 123 -17.03 13.41 18.02
N PHE A 124 -17.55 12.64 17.06
CA PHE A 124 -16.79 11.65 16.28
C PHE A 124 -16.57 12.16 14.86
N SER A 125 -15.33 12.07 14.37
CA SER A 125 -14.96 12.34 12.99
C SER A 125 -15.56 11.30 12.04
N ALA A 126 -15.60 11.60 10.73
CA ALA A 126 -16.10 10.66 9.72
C ALA A 126 -15.38 9.31 9.74
N TYR A 127 -14.06 9.30 9.98
CA TYR A 127 -13.28 8.07 10.15
C TYR A 127 -13.73 7.26 11.37
N GLU A 128 -13.86 7.91 12.53
CA GLU A 128 -14.27 7.25 13.76
C GLU A 128 -15.70 6.69 13.66
N GLN A 129 -16.61 7.44 13.03
CA GLN A 129 -17.96 6.96 12.72
C GLN A 129 -17.93 5.74 11.80
N GLN A 130 -17.06 5.70 10.78
CA GLN A 130 -16.93 4.52 9.91
C GLN A 130 -16.42 3.29 10.67
N MET A 131 -15.45 3.46 11.58
CA MET A 131 -14.96 2.35 12.40
C MET A 131 -16.06 1.82 13.32
N ILE A 132 -16.79 2.71 13.99
CA ILE A 132 -17.93 2.33 14.85
C ILE A 132 -19.03 1.66 14.03
N HIS A 133 -19.35 2.17 12.84
CA HIS A 133 -20.33 1.58 11.94
C HIS A 133 -19.98 0.13 11.58
N ASP A 134 -18.76 -0.08 11.08
CA ASP A 134 -18.29 -1.40 10.65
C ASP A 134 -18.21 -2.36 11.84
N TRP A 135 -17.84 -1.84 13.00
CA TRP A 135 -17.81 -2.60 14.24
C TRP A 135 -19.22 -2.99 14.71
N ILE A 136 -20.23 -2.11 14.62
CA ILE A 136 -21.61 -2.47 14.96
C ILE A 136 -22.15 -3.50 13.95
N ALA A 137 -21.95 -3.27 12.66
CA ALA A 137 -22.41 -4.15 11.60
C ALA A 137 -21.77 -5.55 11.70
N ALA A 138 -20.49 -5.65 12.04
CA ALA A 138 -19.73 -6.90 12.00
C ALA A 138 -19.94 -7.64 10.65
N ASP A 139 -20.54 -8.83 10.67
CA ASP A 139 -20.85 -9.61 9.47
C ASP A 139 -22.19 -9.25 8.81
N TRP A 140 -22.98 -8.37 9.41
CA TRP A 140 -24.24 -7.92 8.85
C TRP A 140 -23.99 -7.21 7.52
N GLN A 141 -24.71 -7.66 6.49
CA GLN A 141 -24.69 -7.04 5.16
C GLN A 141 -26.11 -6.56 4.86
N ALA A 142 -26.24 -5.27 4.57
CA ALA A 142 -27.48 -4.76 3.99
C ALA A 142 -27.79 -5.56 2.71
N GLU A 143 -29.02 -6.05 2.59
CA GLU A 143 -29.48 -6.79 1.41
C GLU A 143 -29.11 -6.01 0.13
N GLY A 144 -28.26 -6.63 -0.71
CA GLY A 144 -27.83 -6.06 -1.99
C GLY A 144 -26.48 -5.32 -2.01
N LYS A 145 -25.79 -5.13 -0.88
CA LYS A 145 -24.43 -4.53 -0.86
C LYS A 145 -23.40 -5.51 -0.31
N ARG A 146 -22.84 -6.34 -1.18
CA ARG A 146 -21.56 -7.00 -0.88
C ARG A 146 -20.51 -5.91 -0.68
N SER A 147 -19.98 -5.79 0.55
CA SER A 147 -18.84 -4.92 0.82
C SER A 147 -17.71 -5.28 -0.17
N PRO A 148 -17.15 -4.30 -0.92
CA PRO A 148 -16.02 -4.55 -1.81
C PRO A 148 -14.84 -5.21 -1.07
N ARG A 149 -14.73 -4.93 0.23
CA ARG A 149 -13.69 -5.45 1.14
C ARG A 149 -13.79 -6.97 1.31
N GLY A 150 -14.99 -7.51 1.49
CA GLY A 150 -15.22 -8.95 1.65
C GLY A 150 -14.90 -9.75 0.38
N ALA A 151 -15.28 -9.21 -0.79
CA ALA A 151 -14.95 -9.83 -2.07
C ALA A 151 -13.45 -9.82 -2.39
N LEU A 152 -12.73 -8.78 -1.95
CA LEU A 152 -11.29 -8.65 -2.15
C LEU A 152 -10.51 -9.63 -1.26
N LEU A 153 -10.85 -9.71 0.03
CA LEU A 153 -10.24 -10.61 1.01
C LEU A 153 -10.42 -12.09 0.62
N GLN A 154 -11.64 -12.48 0.19
CA GLN A 154 -11.95 -13.87 -0.16
C GLN A 154 -11.22 -14.34 -1.44
N ARG A 155 -11.06 -13.45 -2.43
CA ARG A 155 -10.32 -13.74 -3.66
C ARG A 155 -8.80 -13.81 -3.42
N GLN A 156 -8.30 -13.17 -2.36
CA GLN A 156 -6.88 -13.09 -2.02
C GLN A 156 -6.41 -14.23 -1.12
N ALA A 157 -7.23 -14.71 -0.19
CA ALA A 157 -6.94 -15.95 0.56
C ALA A 157 -6.66 -17.13 -0.39
N ALA A 158 -7.43 -17.22 -1.47
CA ALA A 158 -7.22 -18.21 -2.53
C ALA A 158 -5.93 -18.00 -3.35
N PHE A 159 -5.40 -16.77 -3.41
CA PHE A 159 -4.18 -16.44 -4.15
C PHE A 159 -2.91 -16.66 -3.30
N ASN A 160 -2.96 -16.34 -2.01
CA ASN A 160 -1.85 -16.55 -1.06
C ASN A 160 -1.66 -18.03 -0.71
N ALA A 161 -2.75 -18.81 -0.62
CA ALA A 161 -2.68 -20.27 -0.42
C ALA A 161 -1.90 -20.99 -1.56
N ARG A 162 -1.79 -20.39 -2.74
CA ARG A 162 -1.06 -20.94 -3.89
C ARG A 162 0.43 -20.55 -3.93
N ARG A 163 0.88 -19.66 -3.05
CA ARG A 163 2.23 -19.05 -3.08
C ARG A 163 3.08 -19.34 -1.84
N ALA A 164 2.58 -20.12 -0.89
CA ALA A 164 3.34 -20.55 0.28
C ALA A 164 4.49 -21.49 -0.12
N ALA A 165 5.60 -20.91 -0.58
CA ALA A 165 6.91 -21.54 -0.64
C ALA A 165 7.83 -20.85 0.37
N PRO A 166 8.81 -21.55 0.97
CA PRO A 166 9.62 -20.99 2.04
C PRO A 166 10.50 -19.84 1.54
N ALA A 167 10.55 -18.76 2.33
CA ALA A 167 11.37 -17.58 2.06
C ALA A 167 12.87 -17.94 2.03
N PRO A 168 13.63 -17.54 0.99
CA PRO A 168 15.07 -17.63 1.02
C PRO A 168 15.68 -16.53 1.90
N ALA A 169 16.81 -16.86 2.54
CA ALA A 169 17.54 -16.00 3.45
C ALA A 169 17.94 -14.64 2.83
N VAL A 170 17.89 -13.61 3.67
CA VAL A 170 18.21 -12.21 3.38
C VAL A 170 19.65 -12.08 2.90
N PRO A 171 19.93 -11.62 1.66
CA PRO A 171 21.29 -11.26 1.26
C PRO A 171 21.65 -9.91 1.90
N GLN A 172 22.85 -9.84 2.47
CA GLN A 172 23.41 -8.59 3.02
C GLN A 172 23.61 -7.54 1.92
N PRO A 173 23.47 -6.23 2.23
CA PRO A 173 23.65 -5.17 1.23
C PRO A 173 25.11 -5.12 0.80
N ALA A 174 25.37 -5.27 -0.50
CA ALA A 174 26.66 -4.95 -1.08
C ALA A 174 26.86 -3.42 -1.09
N GLU A 175 28.09 -3.00 -0.79
CA GLU A 175 28.50 -1.61 -0.61
C GLU A 175 28.15 -0.72 -1.81
N HIS A 176 27.71 0.49 -1.48
CA HIS A 176 27.17 1.49 -2.39
C HIS A 176 28.23 1.99 -3.38
N ALA A 177 28.01 1.73 -4.68
CA ALA A 177 28.56 2.58 -5.73
C ALA A 177 27.71 3.85 -5.82
N SER A 178 28.15 4.91 -5.14
CA SER A 178 27.61 6.26 -5.32
C SER A 178 28.00 6.78 -6.71
N GLY A 179 27.18 6.46 -7.70
CA GLY A 179 27.26 6.98 -9.06
C GLY A 179 25.89 6.92 -9.69
N ASN A 180 25.44 8.02 -10.30
CA ASN A 180 24.15 8.07 -10.97
C ASN A 180 24.23 7.19 -12.23
N ASP A 181 23.71 5.96 -12.15
CA ASP A 181 23.89 4.89 -13.15
C ASP A 181 23.08 5.08 -14.44
N PHE A 182 22.28 6.15 -14.52
CA PHE A 182 21.39 6.40 -15.65
C PHE A 182 22.12 6.61 -16.97
N ASP A 183 23.38 7.07 -16.93
CA ASP A 183 24.21 7.32 -18.10
C ASP A 183 25.27 6.22 -18.35
N GLU A 184 25.29 5.14 -17.55
CA GLU A 184 26.30 4.07 -17.66
C GLU A 184 26.30 3.44 -19.07
N GLU A 185 25.12 3.20 -19.64
CA GLU A 185 24.98 2.65 -21.00
C GLU A 185 25.60 3.58 -22.07
N LEU A 186 25.43 4.89 -21.93
CA LEU A 186 25.94 5.88 -22.89
C LEU A 186 27.46 5.99 -22.78
N GLN A 187 27.98 6.05 -21.55
CA GLN A 187 29.41 6.11 -21.28
C GLN A 187 30.13 4.84 -21.78
N LEU A 188 29.52 3.67 -21.59
CA LEU A 188 30.05 2.41 -22.12
C LEU A 188 30.11 2.42 -23.65
N LEU A 189 29.07 2.92 -24.33
CA LEU A 189 29.06 3.03 -25.78
C LEU A 189 30.17 3.97 -26.29
N GLU A 190 30.34 5.15 -25.67
CA GLU A 190 31.41 6.08 -26.02
C GLU A 190 32.80 5.46 -25.84
N GLN A 191 33.02 4.77 -24.70
CA GLN A 191 34.27 4.08 -24.43
C GLN A 191 34.55 2.96 -25.43
N GLN A 192 33.53 2.15 -25.78
CA GLN A 192 33.68 1.09 -26.79
C GLN A 192 34.04 1.65 -28.16
N VAL A 193 33.39 2.74 -28.58
CA VAL A 193 33.70 3.42 -29.85
C VAL A 193 35.11 4.03 -29.84
N ALA A 194 35.51 4.67 -28.73
CA ALA A 194 36.82 5.29 -28.58
C ALA A 194 37.98 4.27 -28.62
N ARG A 195 37.75 3.06 -28.09
CA ARG A 195 38.74 1.95 -28.08
C ARG A 195 38.96 1.32 -29.45
N LEU A 196 38.06 1.52 -30.41
CA LEU A 196 38.20 0.95 -31.75
C LEU A 196 39.14 1.81 -32.61
N PRO A 197 40.16 1.19 -33.26
CA PRO A 197 41.20 1.92 -33.97
C PRO A 197 40.71 2.50 -35.31
N ASP A 198 39.90 1.74 -36.03
CA ASP A 198 39.53 2.06 -37.41
C ASP A 198 38.08 2.52 -37.55
N ARG A 199 37.86 3.44 -38.48
CA ARG A 199 36.53 3.95 -38.85
C ARG A 199 35.55 2.82 -39.21
N ALA A 200 36.01 1.84 -39.98
CA ALA A 200 35.19 0.70 -40.38
C ALA A 200 34.74 -0.15 -39.17
N ALA A 201 35.60 -0.30 -38.15
CA ALA A 201 35.25 -1.02 -36.93
C ALA A 201 34.21 -0.25 -36.10
N ARG A 202 34.38 1.08 -35.96
CA ARG A 202 33.40 1.96 -35.30
C ARG A 202 32.04 1.92 -35.99
N MET A 203 32.01 1.97 -37.32
CA MET A 203 30.76 1.87 -38.09
C MET A 203 30.04 0.54 -37.87
N ARG A 204 30.77 -0.60 -37.85
CA ARG A 204 30.18 -1.92 -37.59
C ARG A 204 29.55 -2.03 -36.21
N LEU A 205 30.16 -1.41 -35.19
CA LEU A 205 29.60 -1.37 -33.83
C LEU A 205 28.31 -0.54 -33.77
N LEU A 206 28.27 0.60 -34.47
CA LEU A 206 27.15 1.54 -34.41
C LEU A 206 25.95 1.13 -35.26
N LEU A 207 26.17 0.48 -36.42
CA LEU A 207 25.14 0.11 -37.38
C LEU A 207 23.90 -0.60 -36.78
N PRO A 208 24.04 -1.61 -35.89
CA PRO A 208 22.89 -2.28 -35.27
C PRO A 208 22.02 -1.37 -34.39
N LEU A 209 22.57 -0.26 -33.88
CA LEU A 209 21.86 0.70 -33.03
C LEU A 209 21.08 1.73 -33.86
N LEU A 210 21.41 1.89 -35.15
CA LEU A 210 20.71 2.77 -36.09
C LEU A 210 19.41 2.16 -36.65
N ALA A 211 19.15 0.87 -36.38
CA ALA A 211 17.95 0.19 -36.87
C ALA A 211 16.66 0.87 -36.35
N PRO A 212 15.55 0.91 -37.13
CA PRO A 212 14.31 1.60 -36.75
C PRO A 212 13.77 1.20 -35.37
N GLN A 213 13.94 -0.08 -35.00
CA GLN A 213 13.52 -0.62 -33.71
C GLN A 213 14.39 -0.22 -32.51
N ARG A 214 15.53 0.45 -32.73
CA ARG A 214 16.53 0.77 -31.69
C ARG A 214 16.97 2.22 -31.71
N HIS A 215 16.85 2.91 -32.83
CA HIS A 215 17.27 4.30 -33.00
C HIS A 215 16.61 5.26 -31.99
N HIS A 216 15.40 4.97 -31.54
CA HIS A 216 14.69 5.81 -30.58
C HIS A 216 15.23 5.72 -29.14
N SER A 217 16.05 4.70 -28.81
CA SER A 217 16.63 4.57 -27.48
C SER A 217 17.74 5.59 -27.25
N ALA A 218 18.11 5.82 -25.98
CA ALA A 218 19.20 6.74 -25.66
C ALA A 218 20.53 6.34 -26.33
N ALA A 219 20.87 5.06 -26.29
CA ALA A 219 22.01 4.50 -27.00
C ALA A 219 21.89 4.64 -28.53
N GLY A 220 20.69 4.46 -29.10
CA GLY A 220 20.43 4.65 -30.53
C GLY A 220 20.64 6.10 -30.99
N LEU A 221 20.14 7.07 -30.23
CA LEU A 221 20.33 8.49 -30.51
C LEU A 221 21.79 8.91 -30.41
N LEU A 222 22.52 8.42 -29.40
CA LEU A 222 23.95 8.65 -29.26
C LEU A 222 24.72 8.00 -30.42
N ALA A 223 24.37 6.75 -30.79
CA ALA A 223 24.98 6.06 -31.92
C ALA A 223 24.83 6.83 -33.23
N THR A 224 23.67 7.44 -33.48
CA THR A 224 23.44 8.31 -34.65
C THR A 224 24.35 9.53 -34.66
N ARG A 225 24.51 10.20 -33.51
CA ARG A 225 25.42 11.36 -33.40
C ARG A 225 26.87 10.96 -33.67
N LEU A 226 27.32 9.88 -33.04
CA LEU A 226 28.67 9.35 -33.23
C LEU A 226 28.90 8.90 -34.67
N PHE A 227 27.92 8.22 -35.27
CA PHE A 227 28.00 7.74 -36.66
C PHE A 227 28.12 8.89 -37.65
N ASN A 228 27.31 9.95 -37.50
CA ASN A 228 27.41 11.16 -38.33
C ASN A 228 28.78 11.84 -38.18
N GLY A 229 29.32 11.89 -36.97
CA GLY A 229 30.66 12.44 -36.70
C GLY A 229 31.80 11.66 -37.34
N LEU A 230 31.59 10.45 -37.87
CA LEU A 230 32.60 9.70 -38.62
C LEU A 230 32.73 10.10 -40.10
N PHE A 231 31.84 10.97 -40.61
CA PHE A 231 31.84 11.46 -42.00
C PHE A 231 32.25 12.92 -42.14
N ASN A 232 32.30 13.65 -41.03
CA ASN A 232 32.81 15.01 -40.93
C ASN A 232 34.28 14.99 -40.50
#